data_AF-A0A1W9J018-F1
#
_entry.id   AF-A0A1W9J018-F1
#
_cell.length_a   1.000
_cell.length_b   1.000
_cell.length_c   1.000
_cell.angle_alpha   90.00
_cell.angle_beta   90.00
_cell.angle_gamma   90.00
#
_symmetry.space_group_name_H-M   'P 1'
#
loop_
_entity.id
_entity.type
_entity.pdbx_description
1 polymer ?
#
loop_
_entity_poly.entity_id
_entity_poly.type
_entity_poly.pdbx_seq_one_letter_code
_entity_poly.pdbx_strand_id
1 'polypeptide(L)'
;MDKKLKHLELIQGVINRLSTNSFLLKGWSVVLVSALFALAAPESRSAFVYVAYIPAFVFWGLDGYFLWQERLYRALYDHVRSKPDAEIDFSMDTRSFRAISAGGWLEAVLSRTLLAFHGVLIVAVIVVMLLTLGKR
;
A
#
# COMPACT_ATOMS: atom_id res chain seq x y z
N MET A 1 -10.49 2.89 33.07
CA MET A 1 -11.01 2.53 31.74
C MET A 1 -10.64 3.58 30.70
N ASP A 2 -10.59 4.85 31.09
CA ASP A 2 -10.33 5.96 30.17
C ASP A 2 -8.97 5.87 29.48
N LYS A 3 -7.92 5.39 30.17
CA LYS A 3 -6.59 5.24 29.57
C LYS A 3 -6.61 4.22 28.44
N LYS A 4 -7.18 3.03 28.68
CA LYS A 4 -7.31 2.00 27.65
C LYS A 4 -8.09 2.51 26.45
N LEU A 5 -9.28 3.09 26.68
CA LEU A 5 -10.12 3.61 25.59
C LEU A 5 -9.37 4.67 24.78
N LYS A 6 -8.65 5.57 25.45
CA LYS A 6 -7.86 6.60 24.76
C LYS A 6 -6.70 6.01 23.96
N HIS A 7 -5.99 5.02 24.49
CA HIS A 7 -4.90 4.36 23.76
C HIS A 7 -5.41 3.63 22.51
N LEU A 8 -6.53 2.91 22.63
CA LEU A 8 -7.18 2.25 21.49
C LEU A 8 -7.64 3.27 20.43
N GLU A 9 -8.19 4.42 20.84
CA GLU A 9 -8.56 5.50 19.92
C GLU A 9 -7.34 6.05 19.16
N LEU A 10 -6.22 6.25 19.85
CA LEU A 10 -4.98 6.73 19.22
C LEU A 10 -4.43 5.71 18.19
N ILE A 11 -4.43 4.41 18.55
CA ILE A 11 -4.01 3.33 17.64
C ILE A 11 -4.94 3.26 16.42
N GLN A 12 -6.26 3.32 16.63
CA GLN A 12 -7.23 3.35 15.54
C GLN A 12 -7.02 4.58 14.63
N GLY A 13 -6.67 5.73 15.20
CA GLY A 13 -6.29 6.92 14.45
C GLY A 13 -5.08 6.67 13.53
N VAL A 14 -4.09 5.89 13.96
CA VAL A 14 -2.96 5.49 13.11
C VAL A 14 -3.43 4.55 11.99
N ILE A 15 -4.22 3.52 12.31
CA ILE A 15 -4.78 2.57 11.33
C ILE A 15 -5.56 3.30 10.24
N ASN A 16 -6.42 4.24 10.62
CA ASN A 16 -7.20 5.05 9.66
C ASN A 16 -6.29 5.86 8.73
N ARG A 17 -5.24 6.50 9.26
CA ARG A 17 -4.27 7.23 8.42
C ARG A 17 -3.53 6.30 7.47
N LEU A 18 -3.14 5.11 7.90
CA LEU A 18 -2.46 4.12 7.04
C LEU A 18 -3.38 3.65 5.91
N SER A 19 -4.64 3.31 6.24
CA SER A 19 -5.65 2.93 5.24
C SER A 19 -5.92 4.05 4.23
N THR A 20 -6.07 5.29 4.68
CA THR A 20 -6.27 6.45 3.79
C THR A 20 -5.08 6.67 2.87
N ASN A 21 -3.84 6.59 3.37
CA ASN A 21 -2.65 6.74 2.54
C ASN A 21 -2.51 5.59 1.53
N SER A 22 -2.78 4.34 1.92
CA SER A 22 -2.85 3.19 0.99
C SER A 22 -3.87 3.43 -0.13
N PHE A 23 -5.06 3.94 0.20
CA PHE A 23 -6.07 4.26 -0.80
C PHE A 23 -5.63 5.39 -1.75
N LEU A 24 -5.01 6.45 -1.22
CA LEU A 24 -4.48 7.55 -2.04
C LEU A 24 -3.40 7.08 -3.02
N LEU A 25 -2.50 6.17 -2.59
CA LEU A 25 -1.47 5.61 -3.47
C LEU A 25 -2.07 4.85 -4.66
N LYS A 26 -3.15 4.09 -4.45
CA LYS A 26 -3.90 3.42 -5.52
C LYS A 26 -4.52 4.41 -6.50
N GLY A 27 -5.05 5.52 -6.00
CA GLY A 27 -5.55 6.61 -6.86
C GLY A 27 -4.43 7.22 -7.70
N TRP A 28 -3.32 7.60 -7.07
CA TRP A 28 -2.18 8.21 -7.76
C TRP A 28 -1.51 7.27 -8.76
N SER A 29 -1.50 5.96 -8.51
CA SER A 29 -0.97 5.00 -9.48
C SER A 29 -1.78 4.98 -10.77
N VAL A 30 -3.12 4.99 -10.67
CA VAL A 30 -4.00 5.05 -11.85
C VAL A 30 -3.80 6.37 -12.60
N VAL A 31 -3.74 7.50 -11.89
CA VAL A 31 -3.57 8.83 -12.49
C VAL A 31 -2.24 8.96 -13.24
N LEU A 32 -1.12 8.63 -12.60
CA LEU A 32 0.21 8.77 -13.24
C LEU A 32 0.40 7.81 -14.40
N VAL A 33 -0.06 6.56 -14.27
CA VAL A 33 0.01 5.59 -15.37
C VAL A 33 -0.83 6.07 -16.57
N SER A 34 -2.05 6.55 -16.32
CA SER A 34 -2.92 7.08 -17.38
C SER A 34 -2.34 8.33 -18.06
N ALA A 35 -1.74 9.23 -17.29
CA ALA A 35 -1.06 10.41 -17.83
C ALA A 35 0.13 10.03 -18.72
N LEU A 36 0.91 9.02 -18.33
CA LEU A 36 2.03 8.52 -19.12
C LEU A 36 1.57 7.81 -20.39
N PHE A 37 0.44 7.10 -20.37
CA PHE A 37 -0.18 6.56 -21.58
C PHE A 37 -0.60 7.67 -22.55
N ALA A 38 -1.22 8.74 -22.06
CA ALA A 38 -1.59 9.87 -22.89
C ALA A 38 -0.36 10.55 -23.53
N LEU A 39 0.74 10.67 -22.79
CA LEU A 39 2.01 11.20 -23.30
C LEU A 39 2.71 10.27 -24.32
N ALA A 40 2.51 8.96 -24.20
CA ALA A 40 3.05 7.95 -25.11
C ALA A 40 2.17 7.71 -26.36
N ALA A 41 1.00 8.33 -26.46
CA ALA A 41 0.07 8.15 -27.57
C ALA A 41 0.64 8.53 -28.96
N PRO A 42 1.47 9.60 -29.11
CA PRO A 42 2.14 9.88 -30.37
C PRO A 42 3.18 8.80 -30.72
N GLU A 43 3.21 8.32 -31.95
CA GLU A 43 4.09 7.19 -32.35
C GLU A 43 5.59 7.48 -32.14
N SER A 44 6.00 8.74 -32.31
CA SER A 44 7.37 9.21 -32.06
C SER A 44 7.80 9.10 -30.60
N ARG A 45 6.87 8.85 -29.67
CA ARG A 45 7.09 8.75 -28.23
C ARG A 45 6.66 7.40 -27.66
N SER A 46 6.49 6.37 -28.49
CA SER A 46 6.12 5.01 -28.04
C SER A 46 7.03 4.45 -26.93
N ALA A 47 8.30 4.84 -26.86
CA ALA A 47 9.21 4.48 -25.77
C ALA A 47 8.84 5.08 -24.40
N PHE A 48 7.98 6.10 -24.32
CA PHE A 48 7.53 6.65 -23.04
C PHE A 48 6.64 5.68 -22.26
N VAL A 49 6.05 4.66 -22.90
CA VAL A 49 5.25 3.64 -22.20
C VAL A 49 6.07 2.90 -21.14
N TYR A 50 7.39 2.73 -21.34
CA TYR A 50 8.28 2.10 -20.36
C TYR A 50 8.36 2.88 -19.04
N VAL A 51 8.18 4.21 -19.10
CA VAL A 51 8.20 5.08 -17.92
C VAL A 51 7.01 4.78 -17.00
N ALA A 52 5.90 4.25 -17.53
CA ALA A 52 4.70 3.91 -16.74
C ALA A 52 4.93 2.78 -15.73
N TYR A 53 5.95 1.93 -15.93
CA TYR A 53 6.32 0.92 -14.94
C TYR A 53 6.86 1.52 -13.64
N ILE A 54 7.50 2.69 -13.70
CA ILE A 54 8.09 3.32 -12.52
C ILE A 54 7.00 3.63 -11.46
N PRO A 55 5.97 4.45 -11.73
CA PRO A 55 4.93 4.69 -10.74
C PRO A 55 4.13 3.43 -10.42
N ALA A 56 3.93 2.50 -11.38
CA ALA A 56 3.21 1.25 -11.12
C ALA A 56 3.90 0.39 -10.05
N PHE A 57 5.21 0.15 -10.15
CA PHE A 57 5.94 -0.65 -9.17
C PHE A 57 6.24 0.10 -7.88
N VAL A 58 6.59 1.40 -7.96
CA VAL A 58 6.89 2.21 -6.76
C VAL A 58 5.66 2.31 -5.86
N PHE A 59 4.49 2.62 -6.42
CA PHE A 59 3.28 2.73 -5.62
C PHE A 59 2.79 1.38 -5.11
N TRP A 60 3.01 0.29 -5.85
CA TRP A 60 2.72 -1.05 -5.33
C TRP A 60 3.59 -1.38 -4.10
N GLY A 61 4.88 -1.12 -4.16
CA GLY A 61 5.78 -1.32 -3.03
C GLY A 61 5.36 -0.49 -1.80
N LEU A 62 5.07 0.79 -2.00
CA LEU A 62 4.62 1.69 -0.94
C LEU A 62 3.26 1.26 -0.35
N ASP A 63 2.31 0.88 -1.18
CA ASP A 63 1.00 0.40 -0.73
C ASP A 63 1.14 -0.87 0.15
N GLY A 64 2.03 -1.78 -0.25
CA GLY A 64 2.42 -2.92 0.58
C GLY A 64 3.06 -2.51 1.92
N TYR A 65 3.84 -1.44 1.94
CA TYR A 65 4.43 -0.92 3.19
C TYR A 65 3.34 -0.39 4.14
N PHE A 66 2.37 0.38 3.62
CA PHE A 66 1.25 0.87 4.41
C PHE A 66 0.40 -0.28 4.96
N LEU A 67 0.10 -1.28 4.14
CA LEU A 67 -0.63 -2.47 4.58
C LEU A 67 0.13 -3.27 5.66
N TRP A 68 1.45 -3.42 5.50
CA TRP A 68 2.29 -4.08 6.51
C TRP A 68 2.26 -3.33 7.84
N GLN A 69 2.47 -2.01 7.82
CA GLN A 69 2.35 -1.18 9.02
C GLN A 69 0.96 -1.28 9.65
N GLU A 70 -0.09 -1.29 8.85
CA GLU A 70 -1.46 -1.41 9.34
C GLU A 70 -1.68 -2.72 10.10
N ARG A 71 -1.17 -3.85 9.56
CA ARG A 71 -1.21 -5.16 10.25
C ARG A 71 -0.51 -5.13 11.61
N LEU A 72 0.64 -4.45 11.70
CA LEU A 72 1.35 -4.29 12.97
C LEU A 72 0.56 -3.47 13.99
N TYR A 73 -0.07 -2.38 13.55
CA TYR A 73 -0.90 -1.56 14.43
C TYR A 73 -2.20 -2.27 14.84
N ARG A 74 -2.78 -3.11 13.97
CA ARG A 74 -3.90 -3.99 14.34
C ARG A 74 -3.47 -5.00 15.42
N ALA A 75 -2.28 -5.59 15.31
CA ALA A 75 -1.75 -6.47 16.35
C ALA A 75 -1.49 -5.73 17.68
N LEU A 76 -0.95 -4.50 17.62
CA LEU A 76 -0.81 -3.64 18.80
C LEU A 76 -2.19 -3.32 19.42
N TYR A 77 -3.21 -3.03 18.60
CA TYR A 77 -4.58 -2.82 19.07
C TYR A 77 -5.12 -4.05 19.82
N ASP A 78 -4.95 -5.24 19.23
CA ASP A 78 -5.36 -6.51 19.83
C ASP A 78 -4.64 -6.81 21.15
N HIS A 79 -3.38 -6.40 21.26
CA HIS A 79 -2.62 -6.50 22.51
C HIS A 79 -3.12 -5.52 23.58
N VAL A 80 -3.35 -4.25 23.21
CA VAL A 80 -3.78 -3.22 24.17
C VAL A 80 -5.19 -3.47 24.69
N ARG A 81 -6.11 -4.01 23.88
CA ARG A 81 -7.48 -4.29 24.34
C ARG A 81 -7.52 -5.33 25.46
N SER A 82 -6.60 -6.30 25.45
CA SER A 82 -6.53 -7.38 26.45
C SER A 82 -5.77 -6.99 27.73
N LYS A 83 -4.92 -5.95 27.70
CA LYS A 83 -4.21 -5.45 28.89
C LYS A 83 -5.15 -4.91 29.98
N PRO A 84 -4.83 -5.06 31.28
CA PRO A 84 -5.48 -4.30 32.36
C PRO A 84 -5.30 -2.79 32.18
N ASP A 85 -6.27 -1.98 32.62
CA ASP A 85 -6.22 -0.51 32.48
C ASP A 85 -5.02 0.12 33.24
N ALA A 86 -4.56 -0.54 34.32
CA ALA A 86 -3.40 -0.14 35.10
C ALA A 86 -2.06 -0.29 34.35
N GLU A 87 -2.01 -1.15 33.32
CA GLU A 87 -0.81 -1.45 32.52
C GLU A 87 -0.76 -0.67 31.20
N ILE A 88 -1.70 0.27 31.00
CA ILE A 88 -1.75 1.10 29.80
C ILE A 88 -0.65 2.16 29.87
N ASP A 89 0.32 2.02 28.97
CA ASP A 89 1.55 2.81 28.89
C ASP A 89 1.56 3.81 27.72
N PHE A 90 0.51 3.82 26.88
CA PHE A 90 0.40 4.62 25.65
C PHE A 90 1.52 4.39 24.62
N SER A 91 2.26 3.28 24.71
CA SER A 91 3.30 2.95 23.75
C SER A 91 2.73 2.75 22.34
N MET A 92 3.41 3.30 21.34
CA MET A 92 3.12 3.12 19.90
C MET A 92 4.17 2.23 19.23
N ASP A 93 5.01 1.57 20.01
CA ASP A 93 6.05 0.70 19.48
C ASP A 93 5.46 -0.61 18.96
N THR A 94 5.64 -0.88 17.67
CA THR A 94 5.15 -2.09 17.02
C THR A 94 6.23 -3.15 16.81
N ARG A 95 7.47 -2.92 17.25
CA ARG A 95 8.61 -3.81 16.98
C ARG A 95 8.40 -5.24 17.50
N SER A 96 7.76 -5.39 18.65
CA SER A 96 7.41 -6.69 19.24
C SER A 96 6.42 -7.51 18.42
N PHE A 97 5.63 -6.87 17.55
CA PHE A 97 4.62 -7.53 16.73
C PHE A 97 5.11 -7.88 15.32
N ARG A 98 6.37 -7.57 14.98
CA ARG A 98 6.93 -7.87 13.64
C ARG A 98 6.88 -9.36 13.29
N ALA A 99 7.03 -10.22 14.29
CA ALA A 99 6.98 -11.68 14.10
C ALA A 99 5.59 -12.20 13.69
N ILE A 100 4.51 -11.45 13.96
CA ILE A 100 3.14 -11.82 13.56
C ILE A 100 2.96 -11.70 12.04
N SER A 101 3.73 -10.82 11.41
CA SER A 101 3.83 -10.73 9.94
C SER A 101 5.08 -11.46 9.50
N ALA A 102 5.07 -12.79 9.50
CA ALA A 102 6.26 -13.63 9.25
C ALA A 102 6.96 -13.31 7.92
N GLY A 103 6.21 -12.96 6.86
CA GLY A 103 6.80 -12.50 5.59
C GLY A 103 6.91 -10.98 5.45
N GLY A 104 6.61 -10.23 6.53
CA GLY A 104 6.82 -8.80 6.67
C GLY A 104 6.20 -7.96 5.56
N TRP A 105 6.97 -6.99 5.08
CA TRP A 105 6.56 -6.09 4.00
C TRP A 105 6.32 -6.83 2.68
N LEU A 106 7.15 -7.81 2.33
CA LEU A 106 7.02 -8.56 1.07
C LEU A 106 5.71 -9.35 1.01
N GLU A 107 5.31 -9.97 2.12
CA GLU A 107 4.02 -10.66 2.22
C GLU A 107 2.83 -9.70 2.04
N ALA A 108 2.95 -8.46 2.51
CA ALA A 108 1.92 -7.45 2.31
C ALA A 108 1.86 -7.00 0.84
N VAL A 109 3.01 -6.74 0.20
CA VAL A 109 3.11 -6.41 -1.24
C VAL A 109 2.48 -7.51 -2.10
N LEU A 110 2.74 -8.77 -1.76
CA LEU A 110 2.23 -9.96 -2.46
C LEU A 110 0.86 -10.43 -1.93
N SER A 111 0.16 -9.63 -1.16
CA SER A 111 -1.18 -9.99 -0.70
C SER A 111 -2.17 -10.05 -1.85
N ARG A 112 -3.21 -10.90 -1.71
CA ARG A 112 -4.22 -11.11 -2.77
C ARG A 112 -4.87 -9.79 -3.25
N THR A 113 -5.14 -8.88 -2.33
CA THR A 113 -5.77 -7.58 -2.64
C THR A 113 -4.84 -6.66 -3.42
N LEU A 114 -3.56 -6.61 -3.07
CA LEU A 114 -2.59 -5.77 -3.78
C LEU A 114 -2.18 -6.38 -5.11
N LEU A 115 -2.02 -7.71 -5.18
CA LEU A 115 -1.81 -8.44 -6.45
C LEU A 115 -2.96 -8.22 -7.41
N ALA A 116 -4.21 -8.27 -6.95
CA ALA A 116 -5.36 -8.01 -7.82
C ALA A 116 -5.34 -6.58 -8.37
N PHE A 117 -5.15 -5.58 -7.52
CA PHE A 117 -5.17 -4.17 -7.94
C PHE A 117 -3.97 -3.81 -8.83
N HIS A 118 -2.75 -3.99 -8.33
CA HIS A 118 -1.54 -3.60 -9.06
C HIS A 118 -1.24 -4.55 -10.21
N GLY A 119 -1.63 -5.82 -10.11
CA GLY A 119 -1.55 -6.76 -11.23
C GLY A 119 -2.38 -6.31 -12.43
N VAL A 120 -3.60 -5.83 -12.21
CA VAL A 120 -4.42 -5.23 -13.28
C VAL A 120 -3.74 -3.99 -13.88
N LEU A 121 -3.14 -3.15 -13.05
CA LEU A 121 -2.40 -1.96 -13.50
C LEU A 121 -1.20 -2.35 -14.37
N ILE A 122 -0.42 -3.36 -13.96
CA ILE A 122 0.72 -3.87 -14.73
C ILE A 122 0.27 -4.52 -16.04
N VAL A 123 -0.81 -5.31 -16.03
CA VAL A 123 -1.39 -5.88 -17.25
C VAL A 123 -1.82 -4.77 -18.21
N ALA A 124 -2.40 -3.67 -17.72
CA ALA A 124 -2.75 -2.53 -18.56
C ALA A 124 -1.51 -1.91 -19.23
N VAL A 125 -0.41 -1.73 -18.49
CA VAL A 125 0.87 -1.25 -19.06
C VAL A 125 1.39 -2.19 -20.14
N ILE A 126 1.35 -3.52 -19.91
CA ILE A 126 1.77 -4.52 -20.89
C ILE A 126 0.91 -4.45 -22.16
N VAL A 127 -0.42 -4.38 -22.01
CA VAL A 127 -1.34 -4.30 -23.16
C VAL A 127 -1.05 -3.05 -24.00
N VAL A 128 -0.93 -1.88 -23.37
CA VAL A 128 -0.61 -0.62 -24.09
C VAL A 128 0.78 -0.71 -24.75
N MET A 129 1.76 -1.30 -24.09
CA MET A 129 3.08 -1.54 -24.65
C MET A 129 3.01 -2.42 -25.92
N LEU A 130 2.30 -3.55 -25.88
CA LEU A 130 2.17 -4.42 -27.05
C LEU A 130 1.46 -3.72 -28.22
N LEU A 131 0.41 -2.93 -27.94
CA LEU A 131 -0.33 -2.17 -28.94
C LEU A 131 0.48 -1.04 -29.58
N THR A 132 1.44 -0.47 -28.85
CA THR A 132 2.29 0.64 -29.32
C THR A 132 3.55 0.16 -30.03
N LEU A 133 4.13 -0.97 -29.61
CA LEU A 133 5.31 -1.56 -30.25
C LEU A 133 4.95 -2.41 -31.48
N GLY A 134 3.78 -3.07 -31.49
CA GLY A 134 3.33 -3.88 -32.63
C GLY A 134 2.90 -3.09 -33.86
N LYS A 135 2.92 -1.75 -33.80
CA LYS A 135 2.68 -0.85 -34.94
C LYS A 135 3.95 -0.46 -35.70
N ARG A 136 5.13 -0.87 -35.22
CA ARG A 136 6.41 -0.72 -35.93
C ARG A 136 6.66 -1.90 -36.85
#